data_AF-A0A847EWA3-F1
#
_entry.id   AF-A0A847EWA3-F1
#
_cell.length_a   1.000
_cell.length_b   1.000
_cell.length_c   1.000
_cell.angle_alpha   90.00
_cell.angle_beta   90.00
_cell.angle_gamma   90.00
#
_symmetry.space_group_name_H-M   'P 1'
#
loop_
_entity.id
_entity.type
_entity.pdbx_description
1 polymer ?
#
loop_
_entity_poly.entity_id
_entity_poly.type
_entity_poly.pdbx_seq_one_letter_code
_entity_poly.pdbx_strand_id
1 'polypeptide(L)'
;SLIEIKNFVGLQAIIRSDYPTYSGIMLERYFKQQFAESFHYQAIGSWWEPKGKQREIDIVALKLEKHQAVAAEVKRQKKNFKPTLLASKVDHLKEKLLPRYQIEMVCLSLEDM
;
A
#
# COMPACT_ATOMS: atom_id res chain seq x y z
N SER A 1 -26.07 16.83 13.40
CA SER A 1 -25.14 16.43 12.32
C SER A 1 -25.45 17.19 11.03
N LEU A 2 -24.53 17.26 10.04
CA LEU A 2 -24.81 17.90 8.73
C LEU A 2 -26.01 17.27 8.00
N ILE A 3 -26.25 15.98 8.26
CA ILE A 3 -27.39 15.22 7.73
C ILE A 3 -28.70 15.71 8.36
N GLU A 4 -28.74 15.88 9.69
CA GLU A 4 -29.95 16.33 10.43
C GLU A 4 -30.41 17.73 10.01
N ILE A 5 -29.49 18.64 9.70
CA ILE A 5 -29.83 19.99 9.22
C ILE A 5 -29.95 20.08 7.69
N LYS A 6 -29.93 18.95 6.98
CA LYS A 6 -30.00 18.85 5.51
C LYS A 6 -28.95 19.69 4.77
N ASN A 7 -27.78 19.91 5.38
CA ASN A 7 -26.68 20.65 4.76
C ASN A 7 -25.83 19.73 3.87
N PHE A 8 -26.41 19.31 2.75
CA PHE A 8 -25.76 18.37 1.82
C PHE A 8 -24.60 19.00 1.03
N VAL A 9 -24.60 20.33 0.84
CA VAL A 9 -23.50 21.03 0.17
C VAL A 9 -22.24 20.96 1.02
N GLY A 10 -22.34 21.26 2.32
CA GLY A 10 -21.22 21.14 3.26
C GLY A 10 -20.73 19.70 3.37
N LEU A 11 -21.65 18.74 3.44
CA LEU A 11 -21.31 17.31 3.50
C LEU A 11 -20.56 16.85 2.23
N GLN A 12 -21.02 17.26 1.05
CA GLN A 12 -20.37 16.92 -0.22
C GLN A 12 -18.94 17.47 -0.28
N ALA A 13 -18.71 18.69 0.21
CA ALA A 13 -17.37 19.29 0.24
C ALA A 13 -16.40 18.49 1.11
N ILE A 14 -16.83 18.08 2.31
CA ILE A 14 -16.04 17.23 3.21
C ILE A 14 -15.72 15.89 2.56
N ILE A 15 -16.73 15.21 2.01
CA ILE A 15 -16.52 13.91 1.35
C ILE A 15 -15.51 14.04 0.21
N ARG A 16 -15.64 15.05 -0.65
CA ARG A 16 -14.71 15.27 -1.77
C ARG A 16 -13.29 15.56 -1.30
N SER A 17 -13.15 16.34 -0.23
CA SER A 17 -11.85 16.67 0.38
C SER A 17 -11.15 15.43 0.93
N ASP A 18 -11.89 14.57 1.63
CA ASP A 18 -11.33 13.42 2.33
C ASP A 18 -11.20 12.18 1.44
N TYR A 19 -11.91 12.14 0.32
CA TYR A 19 -11.96 11.01 -0.60
C TYR A 19 -10.57 10.51 -1.04
N PRO A 20 -9.59 11.35 -1.43
CA PRO A 20 -8.27 10.87 -1.84
C PRO A 20 -7.54 10.08 -0.75
N THR A 21 -7.60 10.53 0.50
CA THR A 21 -6.96 9.87 1.65
C THR A 21 -7.70 8.58 2.00
N TYR A 22 -9.04 8.67 2.14
CA TYR A 22 -9.88 7.52 2.47
C TYR A 22 -9.75 6.41 1.42
N SER A 23 -9.84 6.76 0.13
CA SER A 23 -9.75 5.79 -0.97
C SER A 23 -8.34 5.19 -1.10
N GLY A 24 -7.28 5.91 -0.72
CA GLY A 24 -5.94 5.33 -0.61
C GLY A 24 -5.88 4.20 0.42
N ILE A 25 -6.34 4.47 1.64
CA ILE A 25 -6.39 3.49 2.73
C ILE A 25 -7.25 2.27 2.35
N MET A 26 -8.40 2.50 1.71
CA MET A 26 -9.26 1.41 1.27
C MET A 26 -8.63 0.57 0.16
N LEU A 27 -7.89 1.19 -0.76
CA LEU A 27 -7.20 0.47 -1.83
C LEU A 27 -6.09 -0.44 -1.29
N GLU A 28 -5.35 0.00 -0.27
CA GLU A 28 -4.38 -0.87 0.41
C GLU A 28 -5.05 -2.06 1.10
N ARG A 29 -6.18 -1.83 1.78
CA ARG A 29 -6.96 -2.91 2.42
C ARG A 29 -7.47 -3.90 1.38
N TYR A 30 -7.98 -3.41 0.26
CA TYR A 30 -8.43 -4.24 -0.86
C TYR A 30 -7.30 -5.17 -1.35
N PHE A 31 -6.12 -4.62 -1.65
CA PHE A 31 -5.02 -5.44 -2.16
C PHE A 31 -4.45 -6.41 -1.12
N LYS A 32 -4.38 -6.02 0.17
CA LYS A 32 -4.00 -6.94 1.25
C LYS A 32 -4.98 -8.11 1.34
N GLN A 33 -6.28 -7.85 1.19
CA GLN A 33 -7.32 -8.89 1.16
C GLN A 33 -7.19 -9.79 -0.08
N GLN A 34 -7.02 -9.21 -1.27
CA GLN A 34 -6.77 -9.96 -2.51
C GLN A 34 -5.55 -10.89 -2.38
N PHE A 35 -4.46 -10.41 -1.77
CA PHE A 35 -3.27 -11.23 -1.52
C PHE A 35 -3.61 -12.39 -0.57
N ALA A 36 -4.34 -12.13 0.51
CA ALA A 36 -4.75 -13.17 1.45
C ALA A 36 -5.63 -14.24 0.80
N GLU A 37 -6.59 -13.81 -0.03
CA GLU A 37 -7.51 -14.69 -0.77
C GLU A 37 -6.83 -15.47 -1.90
N SER A 38 -5.64 -15.04 -2.34
CA SER A 38 -4.86 -15.78 -3.34
C SER A 38 -4.17 -17.03 -2.78
N PHE A 39 -4.05 -17.16 -1.46
CA PHE A 39 -3.37 -18.25 -0.75
C PHE A 39 -1.88 -18.47 -1.12
N HIS A 40 -1.24 -17.53 -1.84
CA HIS A 40 0.16 -17.63 -2.25
C HIS A 40 1.17 -17.08 -1.23
N TYR A 41 0.71 -16.58 -0.07
CA TYR A 41 1.55 -15.86 0.88
C TYR A 41 1.45 -16.41 2.31
N GLN A 42 2.60 -16.50 2.98
CA GLN A 42 2.73 -16.92 4.37
C GLN A 42 2.41 -15.79 5.35
N ALA A 43 2.73 -14.55 4.97
CA ALA A 43 2.53 -13.35 5.77
C ALA A 43 2.34 -12.14 4.85
N ILE A 44 1.43 -11.24 5.22
CA ILE A 44 1.10 -10.01 4.49
C ILE A 44 0.99 -8.88 5.52
N GLY A 45 1.65 -7.75 5.27
CA GLY A 45 1.57 -6.58 6.15
C GLY A 45 2.18 -5.35 5.51
N SER A 46 2.12 -4.21 6.21
CA SER A 46 2.91 -3.03 5.84
C SER A 46 4.24 -3.04 6.58
N TRP A 47 5.24 -2.33 6.05
CA TRP A 47 6.51 -2.15 6.75
C TRP A 47 6.88 -0.69 6.80
N TRP A 48 7.29 -0.21 7.97
CA TRP A 48 7.74 1.17 8.16
C TRP A 48 8.78 1.32 9.26
N GLU A 49 9.56 2.39 9.20
CA GLU A 49 10.52 2.76 10.25
C GLU A 49 10.19 4.14 10.85
N PRO A 50 10.17 4.27 12.20
CA PRO A 50 9.83 5.53 12.87
C PRO A 50 10.96 6.57 12.89
N LYS A 51 12.20 6.22 12.57
CA LYS A 51 13.36 7.14 12.62
C LYS A 51 13.98 7.34 11.24
N GLY A 52 13.94 8.58 10.71
CA GLY A 52 14.62 9.00 9.48
C GLY A 52 13.68 9.49 8.37
N LYS A 53 14.08 9.31 7.10
CA LYS A 53 13.20 9.50 5.93
C LYS A 53 11.96 8.60 6.09
N GLN A 54 10.77 9.08 5.73
CA GLN A 54 9.56 8.24 5.68
C GLN A 54 9.83 7.04 4.76
N ARG A 55 10.09 5.90 5.39
CA ARG A 55 10.29 4.61 4.74
C ARG A 55 9.09 3.78 5.13
N GLU A 56 8.12 3.78 4.24
CA GLU A 56 6.91 2.99 4.35
C GLU A 56 6.73 2.23 3.05
N ILE A 57 6.50 0.92 3.12
CA ILE A 57 6.08 0.09 2.01
C ILE A 57 4.67 -0.38 2.35
N ASP A 58 3.71 0.00 1.50
CA ASP A 58 2.29 -0.17 1.75
C ASP A 58 1.94 -1.66 1.94
N ILE A 59 2.55 -2.56 1.16
CA ILE A 59 2.40 -4.01 1.30
C ILE A 59 3.75 -4.71 1.12
N VAL A 60 4.09 -5.56 2.08
CA VAL A 60 5.15 -6.57 2.01
C VAL A 60 4.49 -7.92 2.25
N ALA A 61 4.70 -8.86 1.33
CA ALA A 61 4.13 -10.19 1.41
C ALA A 61 5.20 -11.26 1.18
N LEU A 62 5.34 -12.20 2.11
CA LEU A 62 6.26 -13.33 1.99
C LEU A 62 5.55 -14.44 1.24
N LYS A 63 6.08 -14.89 0.09
CA LYS A 63 5.47 -15.97 -0.69
C LYS A 63 5.66 -17.33 0.00
N LEU A 64 4.91 -18.34 -0.43
CA LEU A 64 5.08 -19.71 0.03
C LEU A 64 6.47 -20.26 -0.36
N GLU A 65 7.01 -19.85 -1.51
CA GLU A 65 8.34 -20.24 -1.95
C GLU A 65 9.43 -19.65 -1.06
N LYS A 66 10.48 -20.46 -0.83
CA LYS A 66 11.58 -20.08 0.05
C LYS A 66 12.28 -18.82 -0.46
N HIS A 67 12.42 -17.84 0.44
CA HIS A 67 13.11 -16.58 0.18
C HIS A 67 12.54 -15.77 -0.99
N GLN A 68 11.24 -15.86 -1.24
CA GLN A 68 10.54 -15.03 -2.22
C GLN A 68 9.56 -14.10 -1.50
N ALA A 69 9.53 -12.83 -1.91
CA ALA A 69 8.61 -11.83 -1.36
C ALA A 69 8.16 -10.84 -2.43
N VAL A 70 7.09 -10.13 -2.14
CA VAL A 70 6.60 -8.98 -2.92
C VAL A 70 6.63 -7.75 -2.03
N ALA A 71 7.12 -6.65 -2.57
CA ALA A 71 6.97 -5.32 -2.00
C ALA A 71 6.14 -4.47 -2.99
N ALA A 72 4.97 -4.04 -2.55
CA ALA A 72 4.06 -3.24 -3.36
C ALA A 72 3.89 -1.84 -2.78
N GLU A 73 3.90 -0.87 -3.68
CA GLU A 73 3.37 0.46 -3.42
C GLU A 73 1.96 0.55 -4.02
N VAL A 74 1.03 1.13 -3.28
CA VAL A 74 -0.35 1.34 -3.69
C VAL A 74 -0.53 2.81 -4.09
N LYS A 75 -1.08 3.03 -5.28
CA LYS A 75 -1.34 4.37 -5.82
C LYS A 75 -2.69 4.41 -6.49
N ARG A 76 -3.53 5.39 -6.16
CA ARG A 76 -4.80 5.61 -6.87
C ARG A 76 -4.61 5.79 -8.38
N GLN A 77 -3.53 6.46 -8.79
CA GLN A 77 -3.17 6.69 -10.18
C GLN A 77 -1.73 6.23 -10.40
N LYS A 78 -1.52 5.31 -11.34
CA LYS A 78 -0.20 4.69 -11.60
C LYS A 78 0.88 5.71 -11.97
N LYS A 79 0.49 6.82 -12.62
CA LYS A 79 1.39 7.95 -12.95
C LYS A 79 2.08 8.61 -11.74
N ASN A 80 1.54 8.42 -10.53
CA ASN A 80 2.12 8.96 -9.29
C ASN A 80 3.18 8.01 -8.68
N PHE A 81 3.34 6.82 -9.24
CA PHE A 81 4.34 5.86 -8.79
C PHE A 81 5.75 6.33 -9.15
N LYS A 82 6.67 6.17 -8.21
CA LYS A 82 8.09 6.51 -8.37
C LYS A 82 8.92 5.25 -8.15
N PRO A 83 9.29 4.50 -9.22
CA PRO A 83 9.99 3.22 -9.10
C PRO A 83 11.28 3.30 -8.29
N THR A 84 12.04 4.39 -8.45
CA THR A 84 13.30 4.62 -7.74
C THR A 84 13.13 4.79 -6.23
N LEU A 85 11.99 5.35 -5.79
CA LEU A 85 11.69 5.45 -4.36
C LEU A 85 11.34 4.09 -3.76
N LEU A 86 10.55 3.27 -4.46
CA LEU A 86 10.24 1.91 -4.00
C LEU A 86 11.51 1.06 -3.95
N ALA A 87 12.35 1.11 -4.98
CA ALA A 87 13.64 0.42 -5.01
C ALA A 87 14.51 0.77 -3.79
N SER A 88 14.67 2.08 -3.49
CA SER A 88 15.45 2.51 -2.32
C SER A 88 14.84 2.04 -0.98
N LYS A 89 13.52 1.97 -0.85
CA LYS A 89 12.85 1.42 0.35
C LYS A 89 13.08 -0.09 0.46
N VAL A 90 12.98 -0.81 -0.65
CA VAL A 90 13.14 -2.27 -0.72
C VAL A 90 14.57 -2.70 -0.46
N ASP A 91 15.56 -1.99 -1.00
CA ASP A 91 16.97 -2.21 -0.68
C ASP A 91 17.20 -2.13 0.83
N HIS A 92 16.62 -1.11 1.47
CA HIS A 92 16.75 -0.96 2.92
C HIS A 92 16.04 -2.06 3.72
N LEU A 93 14.81 -2.43 3.32
CA LEU A 93 14.09 -3.57 3.90
C LEU A 93 14.91 -4.87 3.78
N LYS A 94 15.52 -5.09 2.61
CA LYS A 94 16.33 -6.26 2.32
C LYS A 94 17.56 -6.32 3.22
N GLU A 95 18.31 -5.23 3.34
CA GLU A 95 19.46 -5.15 4.25
C GLU A 95 19.10 -5.43 5.71
N LYS A 96 17.93 -4.93 6.16
CA LYS A 96 17.53 -4.99 7.57
C LYS A 96 16.88 -6.30 7.99
N LEU A 97 15.91 -6.78 7.23
CA LEU A 97 15.03 -7.88 7.66
C LEU A 97 15.03 -9.06 6.69
N LEU A 98 15.27 -8.84 5.40
CA LEU A 98 15.09 -9.85 4.36
C LEU A 98 16.36 -10.09 3.50
N PRO A 99 17.57 -10.25 4.08
CA PRO A 99 18.84 -10.20 3.32
C PRO A 99 18.99 -11.31 2.27
N ARG A 100 18.30 -12.44 2.45
CA ARG A 100 18.34 -13.59 1.53
C ARG A 100 17.16 -13.62 0.54
N TYR A 101 16.19 -12.71 0.68
CA TYR A 101 15.00 -12.72 -0.16
C TYR A 101 15.27 -12.10 -1.53
N GLN A 102 14.65 -12.69 -2.55
CA GLN A 102 14.35 -12.01 -3.79
C GLN A 102 13.00 -11.31 -3.61
N ILE A 103 12.99 -9.99 -3.80
CA ILE A 103 11.82 -9.16 -3.56
C ILE A 103 11.36 -8.60 -4.90
N GLU A 104 10.19 -9.04 -5.35
CA GLU A 104 9.51 -8.48 -6.51
C GLU A 104 8.92 -7.12 -6.13
N MET A 105 9.16 -6.10 -6.96
CA MET A 105 8.68 -4.75 -6.72
C MET A 105 7.55 -4.42 -7.68
N VAL A 106 6.38 -4.11 -7.13
CA VAL A 106 5.18 -3.84 -7.94
C VAL A 106 4.50 -2.53 -7.53
N CYS A 107 3.80 -1.91 -8.48
CA CYS A 107 2.87 -0.83 -8.20
C CYS A 107 1.46 -1.34 -8.44
N LEU A 108 0.61 -1.27 -7.43
CA LEU A 108 -0.81 -1.60 -7.50
C LEU A 108 -1.64 -0.32 -7.51
N SER A 109 -2.71 -0.31 -8.30
CA SER A 109 -3.52 0.88 -8.53
C SER A 109 -4.97 0.53 -8.84
N LEU A 110 -5.81 1.55 -9.03
CA LEU A 110 -7.20 1.33 -9.45
C LEU A 110 -7.31 0.57 -10.78
N GLU A 111 -6.27 0.61 -11.62
CA GLU A 111 -6.21 -0.16 -12.89
C GLU A 111 -5.96 -1.65 -12.67
N ASP A 112 -5.50 -2.04 -11.47
CA ASP A 112 -5.14 -3.41 -11.11
C ASP A 112 -6.20 -4.06 -10.18
N MET A 113 -7.34 -3.36 -9.94
CA MET A 113 -8.49 -3.90 -9.19
C MET A 113 -9.30 -4.89 -10.01
#